data_AF-A0AAP6ZY82-F1
#
_entry.id   AF-A0AAP6ZY82-F1
#
_cell.length_a   1.000
_cell.length_b   1.000
_cell.length_c   1.000
_cell.angle_alpha   90.00
_cell.angle_beta   90.00
_cell.angle_gamma   90.00
#
_symmetry.space_group_name_H-M   'P 1'
#
loop_
_entity.id
_entity.type
_entity.pdbx_description
1 polymer ?
#
loop_
_entity_poly.entity_id
_entity_poly.type
_entity_poly.pdbx_seq_one_letter_code
_entity_poly.pdbx_strand_id
1 'polypeptide(L)'
;MMNTSMALHTDKYQINMMYAHWKNGTHNQQTVFEAFFRKLPFHNGYAVFAGLERIVEYIEHLHFTEEDIEYLGMQEEQYEKAFLEELRAFRFTGQIDAVREGTLVFANEPLIRVEGRVFETQLIETALLNFMNFQTLIATKASRIKHVAPNDILMEFGTRRAQEADAALWGARAAYLAGFHATSNMLAGRRFGIPTKGTHAHAWVQSFESEEEAFHVFAEALPNQVTLLVDTYDTLHSGIPNAIQIGLELEKKGKKLQAIRLDSGDIAYLSIQARKLLDEAGLTDVQICASNDLDEYTISDLKSQGARVEMWGVGTQLITAADQPSLGGVYKLVSREVNGEMQPTIKISANPEKVTTPGKKDVYRIIHKKKKKAIADYICLSEEDEVKRRAKIKLFDPIHPYLHKYVESYDAELLLQPVYRDGKLVYERPPLEEIRNYHKEQLKLFWPEYLRKTNPEQYHVDVSTKAWELKRDMIEAHVQEKEKLRSFQMDAGDSDEDQDK
;
A
#
# COMPACT_ATOMS: atom_id res chain seq x y z
N MET A 1 6.70 -15.08 -14.72
CA MET A 1 5.77 -16.23 -14.80
C MET A 1 4.33 -15.75 -14.83
N MET A 2 3.97 -14.81 -15.71
CA MET A 2 2.57 -14.45 -15.96
C MET A 2 2.45 -14.03 -17.42
N ASN A 3 2.40 -15.03 -18.31
CA ASN A 3 1.98 -14.82 -19.70
C ASN A 3 0.51 -15.27 -19.88
N THR A 4 -0.20 -15.50 -18.77
CA THR A 4 -1.59 -15.89 -18.69
C THR A 4 -2.41 -14.71 -18.17
N SER A 5 -3.59 -14.50 -18.75
CA SER A 5 -4.50 -13.45 -18.31
C SER A 5 -4.91 -13.63 -16.85
N MET A 6 -5.13 -12.52 -16.15
CA MET A 6 -5.67 -12.50 -14.79
C MET A 6 -7.16 -12.11 -14.76
N ALA A 7 -7.90 -12.30 -15.87
CA ALA A 7 -9.32 -11.96 -15.94
C ALA A 7 -10.17 -12.68 -14.87
N LEU A 8 -9.82 -13.94 -14.56
CA LEU A 8 -10.46 -14.72 -13.49
C LEU A 8 -9.85 -14.48 -12.09
N HIS A 9 -8.91 -13.55 -11.92
CA HIS A 9 -8.47 -13.07 -10.61
C HIS A 9 -9.51 -12.11 -10.02
N THR A 10 -10.72 -12.63 -9.86
CA THR A 10 -11.91 -11.92 -9.44
C THR A 10 -12.78 -12.82 -8.58
N ASP A 11 -13.65 -12.22 -7.77
CA ASP A 11 -14.62 -13.00 -7.01
C ASP A 11 -15.75 -13.48 -7.94
N LYS A 12 -16.29 -14.68 -7.67
CA LYS A 12 -17.40 -15.28 -8.44
C LYS A 12 -18.59 -14.34 -8.61
N TYR A 13 -18.91 -13.57 -7.56
CA TYR A 13 -20.04 -12.65 -7.58
C TYR A 13 -19.90 -11.54 -8.63
N GLN A 14 -18.68 -11.19 -9.04
CA GLN A 14 -18.46 -10.20 -10.11
C GLN A 14 -18.95 -10.76 -11.45
N ILE A 15 -18.62 -12.02 -11.77
CA ILE A 15 -19.11 -12.68 -12.98
C ILE A 15 -20.64 -12.86 -12.93
N ASN A 16 -21.19 -13.24 -11.77
CA ASN A 16 -22.65 -13.34 -11.59
C ASN A 16 -23.36 -12.00 -11.84
N MET A 17 -22.82 -10.89 -11.31
CA MET A 17 -23.38 -9.56 -11.54
C MET A 17 -23.23 -9.11 -13.00
N MET A 18 -22.10 -9.39 -13.64
CA MET A 18 -21.93 -9.16 -15.08
C MET A 18 -22.98 -9.93 -15.88
N TYR A 19 -23.21 -11.21 -15.59
CA TYR A 19 -24.25 -12.00 -16.24
C TYR A 19 -25.64 -11.41 -16.02
N ALA A 20 -25.96 -10.97 -14.79
CA ALA A 20 -27.24 -10.32 -14.49
C ALA A 20 -27.40 -8.97 -15.23
N HIS A 21 -26.33 -8.17 -15.32
CA HIS A 21 -26.34 -6.93 -16.11
C HIS A 21 -26.53 -7.21 -17.60
N TRP A 22 -25.89 -8.26 -18.12
CA TRP A 22 -26.07 -8.71 -19.50
C TRP A 22 -27.53 -9.07 -19.78
N LYS A 23 -28.10 -9.94 -18.93
CA LYS A 23 -29.50 -10.38 -19.01
C LYS A 23 -30.50 -9.25 -18.97
N ASN A 24 -30.24 -8.24 -18.16
CA ASN A 24 -31.12 -7.08 -18.00
C ASN A 24 -30.82 -5.96 -19.01
N GLY A 25 -29.89 -6.14 -19.96
CA GLY A 25 -29.54 -5.12 -20.94
C GLY A 25 -28.84 -3.87 -20.36
N THR A 26 -28.29 -3.97 -19.14
CA THR A 26 -27.66 -2.85 -18.42
C THR A 26 -26.14 -2.89 -18.44
N HIS A 27 -25.53 -3.90 -19.07
CA HIS A 27 -24.08 -4.11 -19.17
C HIS A 27 -23.29 -2.96 -19.83
N ASN A 28 -23.96 -2.05 -20.53
CA ASN A 28 -23.37 -0.86 -21.16
C ASN A 28 -23.54 0.42 -20.33
N GLN A 29 -24.29 0.38 -19.23
CA GLN A 29 -24.51 1.56 -18.39
C GLN A 29 -23.19 2.09 -17.86
N GLN A 30 -23.01 3.41 -17.93
CA GLN A 30 -21.83 4.07 -17.39
C GLN A 30 -21.89 4.10 -15.87
N THR A 31 -20.77 3.80 -15.22
CA THR A 31 -20.62 3.78 -13.77
C THR A 31 -19.30 4.40 -13.36
N VAL A 32 -19.27 4.99 -12.17
CA VAL A 32 -18.07 5.53 -11.54
C VAL A 32 -17.89 4.84 -10.20
N PHE A 33 -16.73 4.24 -10.01
CA PHE A 33 -16.30 3.66 -8.76
C PHE A 33 -15.04 4.34 -8.23
N GLU A 34 -14.90 4.36 -6.91
CA GLU A 34 -13.73 4.90 -6.23
C GLU A 34 -13.18 3.89 -5.22
N ALA A 35 -11.85 3.73 -5.22
CA ALA A 35 -11.08 2.93 -4.28
C ALA A 35 -10.48 3.82 -3.19
N PHE A 36 -10.69 3.48 -1.92
CA PHE A 36 -10.15 4.21 -0.76
C PHE A 36 -10.08 3.29 0.47
N PHE A 37 -9.40 3.70 1.54
CA PHE A 37 -9.42 2.97 2.83
C PHE A 37 -10.02 3.82 3.94
N ARG A 38 -10.53 3.19 5.00
CA ARG A 38 -11.34 3.87 6.03
C ARG A 38 -10.56 4.31 7.26
N LYS A 39 -9.44 3.65 7.55
CA LYS A 39 -8.61 3.88 8.73
C LYS A 39 -7.15 3.83 8.34
N LEU A 40 -6.36 4.75 8.89
CA LEU A 40 -4.91 4.72 8.73
C LEU A 40 -4.36 3.44 9.39
N PRO A 41 -3.46 2.71 8.71
CA PRO A 41 -2.88 1.49 9.25
C PRO A 41 -1.89 1.80 10.37
N PHE A 42 -1.69 0.85 11.30
CA PHE A 42 -0.68 0.91 12.37
C PHE A 42 -0.82 2.09 13.34
N HIS A 43 -2.00 2.71 13.42
CA HIS A 43 -2.22 3.99 14.10
C HIS A 43 -1.24 5.09 13.63
N ASN A 44 -0.80 5.00 12.38
CA ASN A 44 0.14 5.93 11.77
C ASN A 44 -0.57 7.23 11.35
N GLY A 45 0.19 8.30 11.11
CA GLY A 45 -0.36 9.60 10.70
C GLY A 45 -0.71 9.68 9.21
N TYR A 46 -0.21 8.75 8.40
CA TYR A 46 -0.38 8.70 6.95
C TYR A 46 -0.21 7.26 6.43
N ALA A 47 -0.61 7.02 5.19
CA ALA A 47 -0.22 5.86 4.40
C ALA A 47 0.59 6.29 3.16
N VAL A 48 1.34 5.36 2.55
CA VAL A 48 2.13 5.60 1.33
C VAL A 48 1.49 4.83 0.19
N PHE A 49 0.92 5.54 -0.79
CA PHE A 49 0.25 4.88 -1.91
C PHE A 49 1.25 4.10 -2.77
N ALA A 50 0.94 2.83 -3.02
CA ALA A 50 1.68 1.95 -3.91
C ALA A 50 0.74 0.92 -4.56
N GLY A 51 1.14 0.39 -5.71
CA GLY A 51 0.43 -0.64 -6.47
C GLY A 51 0.00 -0.24 -7.88
N LEU A 52 0.17 1.02 -8.27
CA LEU A 52 -0.27 1.51 -9.59
C LEU A 52 0.43 0.79 -10.74
N GLU A 53 1.75 0.56 -10.67
CA GLU A 53 2.47 -0.18 -11.72
C GLU A 53 1.87 -1.58 -11.94
N ARG A 54 1.52 -2.28 -10.86
CA ARG A 54 0.89 -3.61 -10.93
C ARG A 54 -0.53 -3.55 -11.52
N ILE A 55 -1.29 -2.50 -11.20
CA ILE A 55 -2.63 -2.28 -11.77
C ILE A 55 -2.53 -1.99 -13.27
N VAL A 56 -1.56 -1.18 -13.70
CA VAL A 56 -1.29 -0.92 -15.12
C VAL A 56 -0.94 -2.23 -15.84
N GLU A 57 -0.01 -3.03 -15.29
CA GLU A 57 0.33 -4.34 -15.85
C GLU A 57 -0.90 -5.25 -15.99
N TYR A 58 -1.79 -5.25 -15.01
CA TYR A 58 -3.03 -6.03 -15.04
C TYR A 58 -3.97 -5.59 -16.16
N ILE A 59 -4.24 -4.28 -16.28
CA ILE A 59 -5.14 -3.75 -17.31
C ILE A 59 -4.56 -3.95 -18.72
N GLU A 60 -3.26 -3.79 -18.92
CA GLU A 60 -2.58 -4.04 -20.21
C GLU A 60 -2.81 -5.46 -20.73
N HIS A 61 -2.94 -6.45 -19.84
CA HIS A 61 -3.10 -7.86 -20.19
C HIS A 61 -4.51 -8.40 -19.92
N LEU A 62 -5.49 -7.53 -19.60
CA LEU A 62 -6.82 -7.95 -19.20
C LEU A 62 -7.66 -8.39 -20.43
N HIS A 63 -7.84 -9.71 -20.57
CA HIS A 63 -8.71 -10.33 -21.56
C HIS A 63 -9.14 -11.72 -21.08
N PHE A 64 -10.29 -12.25 -21.49
CA PHE A 64 -10.59 -13.66 -21.22
C PHE A 64 -9.86 -14.54 -22.24
N THR A 65 -9.16 -15.57 -21.76
CA THR A 65 -8.56 -16.61 -22.60
C THR A 65 -9.60 -17.68 -22.95
N GLU A 66 -9.34 -18.53 -23.95
CA GLU A 66 -10.25 -19.65 -24.25
C GLU A 66 -10.39 -20.62 -23.08
N GLU A 67 -9.32 -20.84 -22.31
CA GLU A 67 -9.35 -21.66 -21.08
C GLU A 67 -10.28 -21.03 -20.02
N ASP A 68 -10.25 -19.69 -19.85
CA ASP A 68 -11.16 -18.99 -18.95
C ASP A 68 -12.62 -19.17 -19.39
N ILE A 69 -12.90 -19.04 -20.70
CA ILE A 69 -14.25 -19.18 -21.25
C ILE A 69 -14.78 -20.61 -21.11
N GLU A 70 -13.95 -21.62 -21.38
CA GLU A 70 -14.30 -23.03 -21.17
C GLU A 70 -14.62 -23.31 -19.70
N TYR A 71 -13.78 -22.83 -18.78
CA TYR A 71 -14.00 -22.98 -17.34
C TYR A 71 -15.31 -22.30 -16.89
N LEU A 72 -15.60 -21.10 -17.39
CA LEU A 72 -16.85 -20.40 -17.12
C LEU A 72 -18.06 -21.17 -17.67
N GLY A 73 -17.95 -21.79 -18.84
CA GLY A 73 -18.99 -22.63 -19.43
C GLY A 73 -19.32 -23.90 -18.62
N MET A 74 -18.41 -24.35 -17.75
CA MET A 74 -18.61 -25.49 -16.85
C MET A 74 -19.25 -25.13 -15.50
N GLN A 75 -19.45 -23.84 -15.21
CA GLN A 75 -20.01 -23.41 -13.93
C GLN A 75 -21.49 -23.79 -13.80
N GLU A 76 -21.92 -24.02 -12.55
CA GLU A 76 -23.29 -24.43 -12.20
C GLU A 76 -24.36 -23.40 -12.61
N GLU A 77 -23.99 -22.12 -12.74
CA GLU A 77 -24.86 -21.05 -13.23
C GLU A 77 -25.34 -21.26 -14.67
N GLN A 78 -24.69 -22.15 -15.44
CA GLN A 78 -25.00 -22.44 -16.84
C GLN A 78 -25.09 -21.16 -17.68
N TYR A 79 -24.02 -20.35 -17.64
CA TYR A 79 -23.95 -19.10 -18.38
C TYR A 79 -24.24 -19.31 -19.86
N GLU A 80 -25.10 -18.45 -20.41
CA GLU A 80 -25.48 -18.56 -21.82
C GLU A 80 -24.29 -18.33 -22.76
N LYS A 81 -24.24 -19.12 -23.82
CA LYS A 81 -23.17 -19.04 -24.82
C LYS A 81 -22.96 -17.61 -25.33
N ALA A 82 -24.04 -16.85 -25.57
CA ALA A 82 -23.93 -15.48 -26.04
C ALA A 82 -23.29 -14.51 -25.02
N PHE A 83 -23.44 -14.76 -23.71
CA PHE A 83 -22.69 -14.02 -22.68
C PHE A 83 -21.21 -14.42 -22.67
N LEU A 84 -20.91 -15.70 -22.83
CA LEU A 84 -19.52 -16.17 -22.94
C LEU A 84 -18.81 -15.56 -24.17
N GLU A 85 -19.52 -15.38 -25.30
CA GLU A 85 -18.99 -14.64 -26.46
C GLU A 85 -18.73 -13.16 -26.13
N GLU A 86 -19.60 -12.50 -25.35
CA GLU A 86 -19.36 -11.12 -24.89
C GLU A 86 -18.10 -11.04 -24.00
N LEU A 87 -17.88 -12.01 -23.11
CA LEU A 87 -16.65 -12.08 -22.32
C LEU A 87 -15.40 -12.33 -23.18
N ARG A 88 -15.50 -13.19 -24.20
CA ARG A 88 -14.40 -13.43 -25.15
C ARG A 88 -14.00 -12.14 -25.89
N ALA A 89 -14.99 -11.34 -26.27
CA ALA A 89 -14.79 -10.05 -26.94
C ALA A 89 -14.38 -8.91 -25.98
N PHE A 90 -14.48 -9.11 -24.67
CA PHE A 90 -14.22 -8.08 -23.66
C PHE A 90 -12.83 -7.47 -23.82
N ARG A 91 -12.76 -6.14 -23.86
CA ARG A 91 -11.52 -5.36 -23.72
C ARG A 91 -11.81 -4.16 -22.84
N PHE A 92 -10.83 -3.76 -22.05
CA PHE A 92 -10.94 -2.54 -21.25
C PHE A 92 -10.86 -1.30 -22.16
N THR A 93 -11.90 -0.49 -22.09
CA THR A 93 -12.18 0.77 -22.80
C THR A 93 -12.49 1.93 -21.85
N GLY A 94 -12.56 1.69 -20.54
CA GLY A 94 -12.82 2.69 -19.52
C GLY A 94 -11.67 3.66 -19.26
N GLN A 95 -11.87 4.48 -18.23
CA GLN A 95 -10.95 5.47 -17.72
C GLN A 95 -10.51 5.10 -16.31
N ILE A 96 -9.25 5.39 -15.99
CA ILE A 96 -8.70 5.26 -14.65
C ILE A 96 -7.97 6.55 -14.31
N ASP A 97 -8.29 7.14 -13.17
CA ASP A 97 -7.48 8.17 -12.51
C ASP A 97 -6.92 7.59 -11.22
N ALA A 98 -5.66 7.88 -10.88
CA ALA A 98 -5.05 7.37 -9.66
C ALA A 98 -4.09 8.38 -9.05
N VAL A 99 -3.90 8.24 -7.74
CA VAL A 99 -2.80 8.88 -7.04
C VAL A 99 -1.47 8.35 -7.57
N ARG A 100 -0.45 9.20 -7.65
CA ARG A 100 0.91 8.78 -8.02
C ARG A 100 1.53 7.94 -6.90
N GLU A 101 2.20 6.82 -7.22
CA GLU A 101 2.93 6.04 -6.20
C GLU A 101 3.95 6.90 -5.44
N GLY A 102 4.13 6.62 -4.14
CA GLY A 102 4.98 7.41 -3.24
C GLY A 102 4.29 8.63 -2.60
N THR A 103 3.09 9.00 -3.06
CA THR A 103 2.28 10.05 -2.43
C THR A 103 1.86 9.62 -1.02
N LEU A 104 1.96 10.53 -0.04
CA LEU A 104 1.31 10.30 1.26
C LEU A 104 -0.20 10.42 1.07
N VAL A 105 -0.98 9.49 1.58
CA VAL A 105 -2.45 9.44 1.43
C VAL A 105 -3.11 9.15 2.76
N PHE A 106 -4.39 9.49 2.85
CA PHE A 106 -5.16 9.49 4.08
C PHE A 106 -6.45 8.68 3.97
N ALA A 107 -7.07 8.43 5.11
CA ALA A 107 -8.31 7.67 5.16
C ALA A 107 -9.47 8.50 4.58
N ASN A 108 -10.41 7.80 3.93
CA ASN A 108 -11.67 8.32 3.40
C ASN A 108 -11.54 9.27 2.20
N GLU A 109 -10.39 9.31 1.53
CA GLU A 109 -10.22 10.01 0.25
C GLU A 109 -10.04 9.02 -0.91
N PRO A 110 -10.61 9.28 -2.09
CA PRO A 110 -10.38 8.47 -3.29
C PRO A 110 -8.91 8.41 -3.70
N LEU A 111 -8.38 7.19 -3.85
CA LEU A 111 -7.01 6.93 -4.32
C LEU A 111 -6.97 6.50 -5.78
N ILE A 112 -8.01 5.79 -6.21
CA ILE A 112 -8.20 5.37 -7.60
C ILE A 112 -9.67 5.59 -7.94
N ARG A 113 -9.93 6.15 -9.11
CA ARG A 113 -11.26 6.35 -9.68
C ARG A 113 -11.33 5.63 -11.01
N VAL A 114 -12.38 4.85 -11.21
CA VAL A 114 -12.61 4.08 -12.43
C VAL A 114 -13.96 4.47 -13.00
N GLU A 115 -14.00 4.80 -14.27
CA GLU A 115 -15.20 5.21 -15.00
C GLU A 115 -15.29 4.42 -16.31
N GLY A 116 -16.47 3.92 -16.65
CA GLY A 116 -16.68 3.14 -17.86
C GLY A 116 -17.96 2.32 -17.77
N ARG A 117 -18.11 1.32 -18.65
CA ARG A 117 -19.26 0.42 -18.58
C ARG A 117 -19.23 -0.38 -17.29
N VAL A 118 -20.40 -0.72 -16.76
CA VAL A 118 -20.51 -1.50 -15.52
C VAL A 118 -19.71 -2.81 -15.56
N PHE A 119 -19.62 -3.47 -16.71
CA PHE A 119 -18.77 -4.65 -16.91
C PHE A 119 -17.31 -4.42 -16.54
N GLU A 120 -16.75 -3.33 -17.04
CA GLU A 120 -15.34 -3.01 -16.91
C GLU A 120 -15.02 -2.56 -15.49
N THR A 121 -15.86 -1.67 -14.96
CA THR A 121 -15.66 -1.09 -13.64
C THR A 121 -15.88 -2.11 -12.52
N GLN A 122 -16.73 -3.12 -12.75
CA GLN A 122 -17.04 -4.17 -11.78
C GLN A 122 -16.01 -5.31 -11.80
N LEU A 123 -15.59 -5.77 -12.98
CA LEU A 123 -14.64 -6.89 -13.11
C LEU A 123 -13.32 -6.62 -12.40
N ILE A 124 -12.81 -5.39 -12.50
CA ILE A 124 -11.47 -5.06 -12.01
C ILE A 124 -11.40 -4.82 -10.49
N GLU A 125 -12.54 -4.74 -9.79
CA GLU A 125 -12.62 -4.41 -8.36
C GLU A 125 -11.69 -5.29 -7.52
N THR A 126 -11.83 -6.61 -7.65
CA THR A 126 -11.14 -7.58 -6.79
C THR A 126 -9.63 -7.51 -6.98
N ALA A 127 -9.15 -7.54 -8.22
CA ALA A 127 -7.73 -7.45 -8.55
C ALA A 127 -7.12 -6.11 -8.11
N LEU A 128 -7.79 -5.00 -8.42
CA LEU A 128 -7.35 -3.66 -8.04
C LEU A 128 -7.21 -3.53 -6.53
N LEU A 129 -8.21 -3.98 -5.76
CA LEU A 129 -8.16 -3.98 -4.30
C LEU A 129 -7.04 -4.88 -3.77
N ASN A 130 -6.83 -6.05 -4.35
CA ASN A 130 -5.78 -6.97 -3.92
C ASN A 130 -4.38 -6.33 -4.09
N PHE A 131 -4.12 -5.69 -5.23
CA PHE A 131 -2.83 -5.05 -5.50
C PHE A 131 -2.60 -3.79 -4.66
N MET A 132 -3.58 -2.88 -4.64
CA MET A 132 -3.49 -1.60 -3.93
C MET A 132 -3.35 -1.79 -2.43
N ASN A 133 -4.19 -2.65 -1.82
CA ASN A 133 -4.20 -2.83 -0.37
C ASN A 133 -2.87 -3.34 0.17
N PHE A 134 -2.34 -4.41 -0.43
CA PHE A 134 -1.10 -5.02 0.04
C PHE A 134 0.08 -4.06 -0.14
N GLN A 135 0.26 -3.50 -1.33
CA GLN A 135 1.44 -2.67 -1.59
C GLN A 135 1.43 -1.36 -0.79
N THR A 136 0.28 -0.69 -0.67
CA THR A 136 0.14 0.52 0.17
C THR A 136 0.43 0.20 1.64
N LEU A 137 -0.02 -0.95 2.15
CA LEU A 137 0.24 -1.38 3.52
C LEU A 137 1.74 -1.59 3.78
N ILE A 138 2.43 -2.34 2.92
CA ILE A 138 3.86 -2.64 3.06
C ILE A 138 4.71 -1.38 2.89
N ALA A 139 4.41 -0.52 1.90
CA ALA A 139 5.09 0.77 1.74
C ALA A 139 4.93 1.64 3.00
N THR A 140 3.74 1.64 3.61
CA THR A 140 3.49 2.38 4.85
C THR A 140 4.30 1.81 6.02
N LYS A 141 4.34 0.49 6.19
CA LYS A 141 5.14 -0.17 7.24
C LYS A 141 6.64 0.10 7.06
N ALA A 142 7.13 0.02 5.82
CA ALA A 142 8.51 0.34 5.50
C ALA A 142 8.86 1.80 5.78
N SER A 143 7.99 2.76 5.42
CA SER A 143 8.18 4.18 5.75
C SER A 143 8.25 4.41 7.26
N ARG A 144 7.38 3.72 8.02
CA ARG A 144 7.35 3.77 9.48
C ARG A 144 8.65 3.25 10.11
N ILE A 145 9.20 2.15 9.60
CA ILE A 145 10.51 1.63 10.04
C ILE A 145 11.64 2.57 9.62
N LYS A 146 11.61 3.13 8.40
CA LYS A 146 12.62 4.08 7.93
C LYS A 146 12.67 5.35 8.79
N HIS A 147 11.54 5.77 9.35
CA HIS A 147 11.48 6.94 10.23
C HIS A 147 12.29 6.77 11.53
N VAL A 148 12.36 5.56 12.11
CA VAL A 148 13.13 5.31 13.35
C VAL A 148 14.62 5.04 13.09
N ALA A 149 14.98 4.80 11.82
CA ALA A 149 16.34 4.55 11.37
C ALA A 149 16.71 5.43 10.14
N PRO A 150 16.65 6.77 10.25
CA PRO A 150 16.75 7.67 9.11
C PRO A 150 18.14 7.65 8.45
N ASN A 151 19.19 7.41 9.23
CA ASN A 151 20.58 7.43 8.76
C ASN A 151 21.17 6.02 8.54
N ASP A 152 20.44 4.98 8.94
CA ASP A 152 20.93 3.61 8.89
C ASP A 152 20.52 2.92 7.59
N ILE A 153 21.21 1.83 7.27
CA ILE A 153 20.87 0.96 6.14
C ILE A 153 19.78 0.00 6.60
N LEU A 154 18.70 -0.06 5.83
CA LEU A 154 17.57 -0.96 6.02
C LEU A 154 17.49 -1.92 4.84
N MET A 155 17.37 -3.22 5.12
CA MET A 155 17.32 -4.28 4.12
C MET A 155 16.08 -5.16 4.33
N GLU A 156 15.34 -5.42 3.27
CA GLU A 156 14.15 -6.28 3.31
C GLU A 156 14.60 -7.74 3.14
N PHE A 157 14.45 -8.54 4.21
CA PHE A 157 14.89 -9.94 4.28
C PHE A 157 13.73 -10.92 4.53
N GLY A 158 12.50 -10.51 4.21
CA GLY A 158 11.26 -11.18 4.57
C GLY A 158 10.78 -12.24 3.58
N THR A 159 11.37 -12.37 2.39
CA THR A 159 10.89 -13.29 1.32
C THR A 159 10.45 -14.68 1.81
N ARG A 160 11.20 -15.32 2.71
CA ARG A 160 10.89 -16.68 3.22
C ARG A 160 9.68 -16.76 4.18
N ARG A 161 9.15 -15.62 4.61
CA ARG A 161 7.99 -15.47 5.51
C ARG A 161 6.84 -14.72 4.84
N ALA A 162 7.04 -14.24 3.62
CA ALA A 162 5.99 -13.56 2.87
C ALA A 162 4.83 -14.51 2.59
N GLN A 163 3.64 -13.94 2.44
CA GLN A 163 2.41 -14.66 2.12
C GLN A 163 2.36 -14.95 0.62
N GLU A 164 3.15 -15.92 0.16
CA GLU A 164 3.37 -16.30 -1.24
C GLU A 164 4.33 -15.42 -2.07
N ALA A 165 4.68 -15.93 -3.26
CA ALA A 165 5.72 -15.38 -4.13
C ALA A 165 5.45 -13.93 -4.59
N ASP A 166 4.22 -13.59 -4.94
CA ASP A 166 3.84 -12.23 -5.36
C ASP A 166 3.92 -11.25 -4.18
N ALA A 167 3.57 -11.68 -2.97
CA ALA A 167 3.74 -10.86 -1.77
C ALA A 167 5.22 -10.58 -1.49
N ALA A 168 6.09 -11.59 -1.66
CA ALA A 168 7.54 -11.40 -1.53
C ALA A 168 8.07 -10.40 -2.56
N LEU A 169 7.69 -10.57 -3.83
CA LEU A 169 8.19 -9.77 -4.95
C LEU A 169 7.71 -8.31 -4.88
N TRP A 170 6.40 -8.09 -4.79
CA TRP A 170 5.81 -6.74 -4.76
C TRP A 170 5.98 -6.06 -3.40
N GLY A 171 6.06 -6.84 -2.31
CA GLY A 171 6.37 -6.31 -0.98
C GLY A 171 7.80 -5.76 -0.90
N ALA A 172 8.78 -6.45 -1.48
CA ALA A 172 10.16 -5.93 -1.59
C ALA A 172 10.23 -4.61 -2.38
N ARG A 173 9.49 -4.51 -3.49
CA ARG A 173 9.36 -3.24 -4.27
C ARG A 173 8.75 -2.13 -3.43
N ALA A 174 7.64 -2.40 -2.75
CA ALA A 174 6.95 -1.43 -1.90
C ALA A 174 7.84 -0.96 -0.74
N ALA A 175 8.61 -1.86 -0.12
CA ALA A 175 9.56 -1.50 0.92
C ALA A 175 10.69 -0.60 0.40
N TYR A 176 11.25 -0.93 -0.77
CA TYR A 176 12.30 -0.12 -1.38
C TYR A 176 11.82 1.28 -1.76
N LEU A 177 10.63 1.37 -2.38
CA LEU A 177 9.96 2.64 -2.70
C LEU A 177 9.88 3.55 -1.47
N ALA A 178 9.53 2.99 -0.31
CA ALA A 178 9.32 3.75 0.93
C ALA A 178 10.61 4.00 1.75
N GLY A 179 11.78 3.63 1.23
CA GLY A 179 13.06 4.04 1.79
C GLY A 179 14.00 2.93 2.28
N PHE A 180 13.62 1.65 2.16
CA PHE A 180 14.59 0.55 2.34
C PHE A 180 15.66 0.59 1.26
N HIS A 181 16.88 0.11 1.52
CA HIS A 181 18.04 0.32 0.65
C HIS A 181 18.38 -0.89 -0.20
N ALA A 182 17.95 -2.08 0.21
CA ALA A 182 18.19 -3.32 -0.50
C ALA A 182 17.14 -4.39 -0.14
N THR A 183 17.12 -5.47 -0.92
CA THR A 183 16.34 -6.69 -0.65
C THR A 183 17.24 -7.93 -0.73
N SER A 184 16.89 -9.02 -0.04
CA SER A 184 17.49 -10.34 -0.31
C SER A 184 16.82 -11.07 -1.48
N ASN A 185 15.70 -10.56 -1.99
CA ASN A 185 14.94 -11.18 -3.06
C ASN A 185 15.60 -10.96 -4.43
N MET A 186 16.27 -12.00 -4.94
CA MET A 186 16.96 -11.95 -6.23
C MET A 186 16.00 -11.70 -7.42
N LEU A 187 14.74 -12.14 -7.33
CA LEU A 187 13.75 -11.88 -8.37
C LEU A 187 13.33 -10.41 -8.37
N ALA A 188 13.14 -9.79 -7.20
CA ALA A 188 12.87 -8.37 -7.08
C ALA A 188 14.04 -7.52 -7.61
N GLY A 189 15.28 -7.90 -7.27
CA GLY A 189 16.47 -7.25 -7.82
C GLY A 189 16.54 -7.31 -9.34
N ARG A 190 16.29 -8.49 -9.93
CA ARG A 190 16.25 -8.67 -11.38
C ARG A 190 15.11 -7.89 -12.05
N ARG A 191 13.91 -7.89 -11.47
CA ARG A 191 12.71 -7.31 -12.09
C ARG A 191 12.67 -5.80 -11.97
N PHE A 192 13.02 -5.26 -10.81
CA PHE A 192 12.82 -3.85 -10.47
C PHE A 192 14.12 -3.05 -10.33
N GLY A 193 15.28 -3.69 -10.52
CA GLY A 193 16.58 -3.02 -10.38
C GLY A 193 16.96 -2.67 -8.93
N ILE A 194 16.29 -3.29 -7.95
CA ILE A 194 16.56 -3.04 -6.53
C ILE A 194 17.94 -3.62 -6.16
N PRO A 195 18.81 -2.88 -5.46
CA PRO A 195 20.06 -3.43 -4.94
C PRO A 195 19.81 -4.68 -4.12
N THR A 196 20.52 -5.77 -4.43
CA THR A 196 20.43 -7.01 -3.67
C THR A 196 21.55 -7.09 -2.64
N LYS A 197 21.21 -7.57 -1.43
CA LYS A 197 22.15 -7.79 -0.35
C LYS A 197 21.87 -9.13 0.32
N GLY A 198 22.95 -9.81 0.70
CA GLY A 198 22.90 -11.09 1.38
C GLY A 198 24.25 -11.39 2.01
N THR A 199 24.20 -12.15 3.10
CA THR A 199 25.38 -12.71 3.78
C THR A 199 25.41 -14.22 3.51
N HIS A 200 26.22 -14.97 4.26
CA HIS A 200 25.97 -16.40 4.45
C HIS A 200 24.98 -16.65 5.61
N ALA A 201 24.49 -17.89 5.72
CA ALA A 201 23.58 -18.34 6.78
C ALA A 201 24.30 -19.28 7.76
N HIS A 202 23.65 -19.63 8.89
CA HIS A 202 24.20 -20.60 9.85
C HIS A 202 24.53 -21.94 9.19
N ALA A 203 23.71 -22.41 8.25
CA ALA A 203 23.96 -23.65 7.53
C ALA A 203 25.31 -23.69 6.78
N TRP A 204 25.82 -22.52 6.35
CA TRP A 204 27.18 -22.42 5.80
C TRP A 204 28.23 -22.65 6.88
N VAL A 205 28.10 -22.02 8.04
CA VAL A 205 29.06 -22.19 9.14
C VAL A 205 29.06 -23.64 9.65
N GLN A 206 27.87 -24.23 9.78
CA GLN A 206 27.67 -25.61 10.25
C GLN A 206 28.17 -26.68 9.26
N SER A 207 28.49 -26.34 8.00
CA SER A 207 29.00 -27.30 7.03
C SER A 207 30.51 -27.51 7.09
N PHE A 208 31.22 -26.80 7.99
CA PHE A 208 32.66 -26.91 8.21
C PHE A 208 32.97 -27.45 9.60
N GLU A 209 34.21 -27.89 9.81
CA GLU A 209 34.64 -28.39 11.12
C GLU A 209 34.81 -27.27 12.14
N SER A 210 35.05 -26.04 11.68
CA SER A 210 35.19 -24.86 12.51
C SER A 210 34.58 -23.60 11.90
N GLU A 211 34.21 -22.65 12.76
CA GLU A 211 33.69 -21.34 12.36
C GLU A 211 34.75 -20.49 11.65
N GLU A 212 36.02 -20.59 12.08
CA GLU A 212 37.17 -19.93 11.43
C GLU A 212 37.33 -20.40 9.98
N GLU A 213 37.32 -21.71 9.75
CA GLU A 213 37.41 -22.30 8.40
C GLU A 213 36.27 -21.80 7.51
N ALA A 214 35.04 -21.81 8.02
CA ALA A 214 33.88 -21.34 7.28
C ALA A 214 34.00 -19.87 6.85
N PHE A 215 34.53 -19.00 7.73
CA PHE A 215 34.73 -17.59 7.44
C PHE A 215 35.86 -17.37 6.44
N HIS A 216 36.98 -18.09 6.59
CA HIS A 216 38.11 -18.02 5.67
C HIS A 216 37.69 -18.41 4.26
N VAL A 217 37.05 -19.56 4.09
CA VAL A 217 36.59 -20.06 2.78
C VAL A 217 35.57 -19.10 2.14
N PHE A 218 34.67 -18.52 2.94
CA PHE A 218 33.72 -17.52 2.43
C PHE A 218 34.43 -16.25 1.96
N ALA A 219 35.40 -15.74 2.73
CA ALA A 219 36.17 -14.56 2.40
C ALA A 219 37.05 -14.77 1.15
N GLU A 220 37.59 -15.97 0.94
CA GLU A 220 38.32 -16.31 -0.30
C GLU A 220 37.43 -16.37 -1.53
N ALA A 221 36.21 -16.90 -1.39
CA ALA A 221 35.25 -16.97 -2.48
C ALA A 221 34.70 -15.58 -2.87
N LEU A 222 34.49 -14.69 -1.90
CA LEU A 222 33.88 -13.37 -2.09
C LEU A 222 34.69 -12.22 -1.46
N PRO A 223 35.97 -12.02 -1.84
CA PRO A 223 36.91 -11.15 -1.11
C PRO A 223 36.59 -9.66 -1.14
N ASN A 224 35.63 -9.24 -1.98
CA ASN A 224 35.19 -7.85 -2.07
C ASN A 224 33.88 -7.58 -1.33
N GLN A 225 33.19 -8.61 -0.84
CA GLN A 225 31.84 -8.53 -0.25
C GLN A 225 31.73 -9.46 0.96
N VAL A 226 32.61 -9.27 1.94
CA VAL A 226 32.66 -10.12 3.13
C VAL A 226 31.76 -9.53 4.22
N THR A 227 30.71 -10.24 4.57
CA THR A 227 29.91 -9.99 5.77
C THR A 227 29.70 -11.32 6.50
N LEU A 228 30.16 -11.39 7.76
CA LEU A 228 30.24 -12.64 8.50
C LEU A 228 29.16 -12.73 9.57
N LEU A 229 28.44 -13.85 9.60
CA LEU A 229 27.45 -14.17 10.65
C LEU A 229 28.17 -14.76 11.85
N VAL A 230 28.20 -14.04 12.97
CA VAL A 230 29.14 -14.29 14.08
C VAL A 230 28.51 -14.99 15.29
N ASP A 231 27.26 -15.39 15.24
CA ASP A 231 26.51 -15.93 16.38
C ASP A 231 26.06 -17.38 16.18
N THR A 232 26.83 -18.19 15.44
CA THR A 232 26.48 -19.61 15.24
C THR A 232 26.71 -20.44 16.50
N TYR A 233 27.82 -20.19 17.23
CA TYR A 233 28.17 -20.92 18.45
C TYR A 233 28.27 -20.00 19.67
N ASP A 234 29.20 -19.04 19.63
CA ASP A 234 29.38 -18.02 20.67
C ASP A 234 29.84 -16.71 20.04
N THR A 235 29.01 -15.67 20.16
CA THR A 235 29.23 -14.37 19.54
C THR A 235 30.51 -13.69 20.00
N LEU A 236 30.74 -13.63 21.31
CA LEU A 236 31.82 -12.81 21.89
C LEU A 236 33.13 -13.58 22.01
N HIS A 237 33.05 -14.90 22.17
CA HIS A 237 34.22 -15.73 22.44
C HIS A 237 34.67 -16.57 21.24
N SER A 238 33.86 -16.67 20.17
CA SER A 238 34.22 -17.38 18.93
C SER A 238 34.05 -16.48 17.70
N GLY A 239 32.81 -16.08 17.37
CA GLY A 239 32.51 -15.50 16.07
C GLY A 239 33.14 -14.14 15.82
N ILE A 240 33.08 -13.21 16.78
CA ILE A 240 33.73 -11.90 16.65
C ILE A 240 35.27 -12.05 16.61
N PRO A 241 35.92 -12.80 17.51
CA PRO A 241 37.35 -13.09 17.40
C PRO A 241 37.77 -13.64 16.03
N ASN A 242 37.05 -14.64 15.50
CA ASN A 242 37.31 -15.22 14.19
C ASN A 242 37.11 -14.20 13.07
N ALA A 243 36.04 -13.40 13.13
CA ALA A 243 35.79 -12.34 12.15
C ALA A 243 36.88 -11.25 12.16
N ILE A 244 37.41 -10.88 13.33
CA ILE A 244 38.54 -9.95 13.47
C ILE A 244 39.78 -10.50 12.78
N GLN A 245 40.12 -11.77 13.01
CA GLN A 245 41.25 -12.42 12.35
C GLN A 245 41.14 -12.34 10.83
N ILE A 246 39.98 -12.72 10.27
CA ILE A 246 39.71 -12.62 8.82
C ILE A 246 39.76 -11.17 8.33
N GLY A 247 39.25 -10.21 9.11
CA GLY A 247 39.32 -8.78 8.79
C GLY A 247 40.76 -8.30 8.63
N LEU A 248 41.65 -8.64 9.56
CA LEU A 248 43.08 -8.28 9.51
C LEU A 248 43.80 -8.97 8.34
N GLU A 249 43.43 -10.20 8.01
CA GLU A 249 43.96 -10.90 6.84
C GLU A 249 43.54 -10.26 5.52
N LEU A 250 42.28 -9.80 5.42
CA LEU A 250 41.78 -9.06 4.27
C LEU A 250 42.50 -7.73 4.10
N GLU A 251 42.77 -7.00 5.19
CA GLU A 251 43.52 -5.73 5.13
C GLU A 251 44.93 -5.92 4.57
N LYS A 252 45.64 -7.00 4.96
CA LYS A 252 46.96 -7.36 4.38
C LYS A 252 46.88 -7.59 2.87
N LYS A 253 45.72 -7.99 2.36
CA LYS A 253 45.44 -8.20 0.92
C LYS A 253 44.85 -6.95 0.24
N GLY A 254 44.77 -5.80 0.93
CA GLY A 254 44.16 -4.57 0.42
C GLY A 254 42.64 -4.67 0.25
N LYS A 255 41.99 -5.57 0.99
CA LYS A 255 40.54 -5.79 1.04
C LYS A 255 40.00 -5.40 2.42
N LYS A 256 38.68 -5.42 2.59
CA LYS A 256 38.02 -5.08 3.85
C LYS A 256 36.94 -6.09 4.20
N LEU A 257 36.86 -6.45 5.48
CA LEU A 257 35.63 -6.97 6.07
C LEU A 257 34.60 -5.83 6.05
N GLN A 258 33.45 -6.03 5.41
CA GLN A 258 32.44 -4.96 5.33
C GLN A 258 31.64 -4.87 6.61
N ALA A 259 31.23 -6.03 7.14
CA ALA A 259 30.40 -6.07 8.33
C ALA A 259 30.44 -7.41 9.05
N ILE A 260 29.99 -7.40 10.30
CA ILE A 260 29.53 -8.60 11.01
C ILE A 260 28.01 -8.58 11.11
N ARG A 261 27.38 -9.75 11.27
CA ARG A 261 25.93 -9.88 11.44
C ARG A 261 25.61 -10.62 12.74
N LEU A 262 24.73 -10.02 13.52
CA LEU A 262 24.09 -10.56 14.72
C LEU A 262 22.65 -10.94 14.37
N ASP A 263 22.24 -12.18 14.65
CA ASP A 263 20.89 -12.72 14.36
C ASP A 263 20.19 -13.27 15.62
N SER A 264 20.78 -13.11 16.79
CA SER A 264 20.26 -13.64 18.06
C SER A 264 20.86 -12.94 19.29
N GLY A 265 20.31 -13.24 20.47
CA GLY A 265 20.75 -12.69 21.75
C GLY A 265 20.31 -11.25 22.00
N ASP A 266 20.86 -10.63 23.04
CA ASP A 266 20.65 -9.21 23.33
C ASP A 266 21.47 -8.35 22.37
N ILE A 267 20.82 -7.90 21.28
CA ILE A 267 21.46 -7.11 20.22
C ILE A 267 22.08 -5.81 20.75
N ALA A 268 21.50 -5.17 21.76
CA ALA A 268 22.05 -3.93 22.29
C ALA A 268 23.39 -4.21 23.00
N TYR A 269 23.40 -5.18 23.91
CA TYR A 269 24.63 -5.59 24.61
C TYR A 269 25.69 -6.11 23.63
N LEU A 270 25.32 -7.05 22.76
CA LEU A 270 26.24 -7.70 21.83
C LEU A 270 26.83 -6.71 20.83
N SER A 271 26.05 -5.79 20.28
CA SER A 271 26.57 -4.78 19.34
C SER A 271 27.56 -3.82 20.00
N ILE A 272 27.33 -3.43 21.26
CA ILE A 272 28.25 -2.57 22.02
C ILE A 272 29.58 -3.29 22.27
N GLN A 273 29.54 -4.56 22.70
CA GLN A 273 30.77 -5.33 22.90
C GLN A 273 31.49 -5.62 21.59
N ALA A 274 30.75 -5.94 20.52
CA ALA A 274 31.33 -6.17 19.21
C ALA A 274 32.04 -4.95 18.67
N ARG A 275 31.41 -3.76 18.78
CA ARG A 275 32.02 -2.49 18.38
C ARG A 275 33.33 -2.24 19.12
N LYS A 276 33.34 -2.47 20.44
CA LYS A 276 34.54 -2.32 21.28
C LYS A 276 35.67 -3.26 20.80
N LEU A 277 35.39 -4.54 20.59
CA LEU A 277 36.39 -5.53 20.16
C LEU A 277 36.93 -5.21 18.75
N LEU A 278 36.06 -4.81 17.82
CA LEU A 278 36.46 -4.38 16.48
C LEU A 278 37.36 -3.13 16.54
N ASP A 279 37.01 -2.15 17.37
CA ASP A 279 37.80 -0.91 17.51
C ASP A 279 39.16 -1.17 18.15
N GLU A 280 39.23 -2.03 19.17
CA GLU A 280 40.49 -2.46 19.80
C GLU A 280 41.41 -3.18 18.81
N ALA A 281 40.84 -3.89 17.82
CA ALA A 281 41.58 -4.52 16.73
C ALA A 281 41.91 -3.57 15.56
N GLY A 282 41.52 -2.30 15.63
CA GLY A 282 41.74 -1.30 14.56
C GLY A 282 40.71 -1.34 13.42
N LEU A 283 39.73 -2.24 13.47
CA LEU A 283 38.69 -2.46 12.45
C LEU A 283 37.50 -1.51 12.62
N THR A 284 37.80 -0.21 12.76
CA THR A 284 36.82 0.86 13.07
C THR A 284 35.79 1.11 11.96
N ASP A 285 36.13 0.75 10.71
CA ASP A 285 35.24 0.90 9.54
C ASP A 285 34.25 -0.28 9.36
N VAL A 286 34.43 -1.40 10.06
CA VAL A 286 33.58 -2.60 9.90
C VAL A 286 32.20 -2.31 10.47
N GLN A 287 31.14 -2.45 9.69
CA GLN A 287 29.77 -2.17 10.14
C GLN A 287 29.18 -3.34 10.94
N ILE A 288 28.16 -3.07 11.76
CA ILE A 288 27.41 -4.08 12.49
C ILE A 288 26.00 -4.15 11.90
N CYS A 289 25.65 -5.35 11.43
CA CYS A 289 24.32 -5.70 10.97
C CYS A 289 23.56 -6.44 12.06
N ALA A 290 22.30 -6.07 12.30
CA ALA A 290 21.38 -6.86 13.11
C ALA A 290 20.23 -7.38 12.26
N SER A 291 19.86 -8.63 12.47
CA SER A 291 18.58 -9.23 12.09
C SER A 291 18.02 -9.97 13.31
N ASN A 292 16.71 -10.33 13.27
CA ASN A 292 15.93 -11.12 14.25
C ASN A 292 14.65 -10.40 14.69
N ASP A 293 13.51 -10.74 14.06
CA ASP A 293 12.17 -10.25 14.38
C ASP A 293 12.07 -8.73 14.69
N LEU A 294 12.88 -7.94 13.99
CA LEU A 294 12.94 -6.49 14.12
C LEU A 294 11.70 -5.81 13.52
N ASP A 295 11.33 -4.68 14.09
CA ASP A 295 10.28 -3.76 13.65
C ASP A 295 10.61 -2.33 14.11
N GLU A 296 9.71 -1.37 13.89
CA GLU A 296 9.95 0.02 14.29
C GLU A 296 9.96 0.25 15.81
N TYR A 297 9.48 -0.68 16.63
CA TYR A 297 9.48 -0.57 18.09
C TYR A 297 10.81 -1.08 18.65
N THR A 298 11.15 -2.32 18.31
CA THR A 298 12.42 -2.95 18.69
C THR A 298 13.63 -2.16 18.19
N ILE A 299 13.63 -1.68 16.94
CA ILE A 299 14.74 -0.84 16.43
C ILE A 299 14.85 0.46 17.23
N SER A 300 13.73 1.11 17.54
CA SER A 300 13.73 2.33 18.36
C SER A 300 14.29 2.08 19.76
N ASP A 301 13.87 0.97 20.39
CA ASP A 301 14.30 0.60 21.74
C ASP A 301 15.80 0.26 21.77
N LEU A 302 16.29 -0.53 20.82
CA LEU A 302 17.72 -0.86 20.67
C LEU A 302 18.56 0.40 20.48
N LYS A 303 18.11 1.34 19.63
CA LYS A 303 18.81 2.63 19.45
C LYS A 303 18.81 3.46 20.73
N SER A 304 17.71 3.48 21.50
CA SER A 304 17.63 4.19 22.78
C SER A 304 18.57 3.62 23.85
N GLN A 305 18.86 2.32 23.80
CA GLN A 305 19.82 1.63 24.65
C GLN A 305 21.28 1.87 24.22
N GLY A 306 21.52 2.57 23.12
CA GLY A 306 22.86 2.85 22.60
C GLY A 306 23.46 1.70 21.78
N ALA A 307 22.63 0.81 21.23
CA ALA A 307 23.07 -0.25 20.32
C ALA A 307 23.92 0.32 19.18
N ARG A 308 25.02 -0.36 18.87
CA ARG A 308 25.99 0.03 17.83
C ARG A 308 25.71 -0.74 16.55
N VAL A 309 24.55 -0.47 15.95
CA VAL A 309 24.08 -1.14 14.73
C VAL A 309 23.85 -0.10 13.64
N GLU A 310 24.47 -0.29 12.49
CA GLU A 310 24.35 0.60 11.32
C GLU A 310 23.49 -0.01 10.21
N MET A 311 23.25 -1.32 10.24
CA MET A 311 22.47 -2.03 9.23
C MET A 311 21.41 -2.93 9.86
N TRP A 312 20.17 -2.85 9.40
CA TRP A 312 19.05 -3.63 9.93
C TRP A 312 18.41 -4.48 8.84
N GLY A 313 18.46 -5.79 9.03
CA GLY A 313 17.74 -6.77 8.21
C GLY A 313 16.36 -7.04 8.79
N VAL A 314 15.32 -6.53 8.15
CA VAL A 314 13.94 -6.66 8.64
C VAL A 314 13.18 -7.68 7.78
N GLY A 315 12.63 -8.71 8.43
CA GLY A 315 11.97 -9.84 7.79
C GLY A 315 10.46 -9.85 7.99
N THR A 316 9.98 -10.77 8.83
CA THR A 316 8.57 -11.09 9.06
C THR A 316 7.72 -9.85 9.32
N GLN A 317 8.11 -9.02 10.30
CA GLN A 317 7.32 -7.88 10.78
C GLN A 317 7.01 -6.85 9.69
N LEU A 318 7.94 -6.69 8.73
CA LEU A 318 7.76 -5.82 7.58
C LEU A 318 6.89 -6.50 6.51
N ILE A 319 7.34 -7.65 5.98
CA ILE A 319 6.81 -8.20 4.72
C ILE A 319 5.38 -8.73 4.86
N THR A 320 4.97 -9.08 6.08
CA THR A 320 3.60 -9.51 6.38
C THR A 320 2.76 -8.41 7.03
N ALA A 321 3.36 -7.25 7.32
CA ALA A 321 2.76 -6.21 8.16
C ALA A 321 2.13 -6.82 9.43
N ALA A 322 2.92 -7.58 10.18
CA ALA A 322 2.42 -8.59 11.13
C ALA A 322 1.44 -8.06 12.20
N ASP A 323 1.60 -6.81 12.63
CA ASP A 323 0.72 -6.15 13.60
C ASP A 323 -0.64 -5.71 13.03
N GLN A 324 -0.73 -5.54 11.72
CA GLN A 324 -1.97 -5.28 11.00
C GLN A 324 -1.85 -5.75 9.53
N PRO A 325 -2.11 -7.03 9.21
CA PRO A 325 -1.80 -7.63 7.91
C PRO A 325 -2.81 -7.27 6.81
N SER A 326 -3.62 -6.23 6.99
CA SER A 326 -4.55 -5.73 5.97
C SER A 326 -4.81 -4.22 6.13
N LEU A 327 -4.93 -3.52 5.00
CA LEU A 327 -5.23 -2.09 4.97
C LEU A 327 -6.72 -1.80 5.17
N GLY A 328 -7.60 -2.65 4.65
CA GLY A 328 -9.05 -2.44 4.68
C GLY A 328 -9.56 -1.44 3.64
N GLY A 329 -8.89 -1.34 2.49
CA GLY A 329 -9.37 -0.60 1.33
C GLY A 329 -10.60 -1.24 0.71
N VAL A 330 -11.47 -0.39 0.17
CA VAL A 330 -12.78 -0.72 -0.39
C VAL A 330 -12.95 -0.02 -1.73
N TYR A 331 -13.75 -0.61 -2.60
CA TYR A 331 -14.13 -0.06 -3.90
C TYR A 331 -15.64 0.13 -3.94
N LYS A 332 -16.13 1.30 -4.32
CA LYS A 332 -17.54 1.66 -4.14
C LYS A 332 -18.08 2.46 -5.31
N LEU A 333 -19.27 2.08 -5.78
CA LEU A 333 -20.06 2.83 -6.76
C LEU A 333 -20.48 4.17 -6.15
N VAL A 334 -20.09 5.26 -6.80
CA VAL A 334 -20.40 6.63 -6.36
C VAL A 334 -21.32 7.36 -7.33
N SER A 335 -21.39 6.91 -8.58
CA SER A 335 -22.34 7.43 -9.58
C SER A 335 -22.64 6.37 -10.64
N ARG A 336 -23.85 6.38 -11.17
CA ARG A 336 -24.29 5.50 -12.26
C ARG A 336 -25.19 6.25 -13.25
N GLU A 337 -25.22 5.79 -14.48
CA GLU A 337 -26.13 6.27 -15.51
C GLU A 337 -27.57 5.80 -15.25
N VAL A 338 -28.50 6.73 -15.30
CA VAL A 338 -29.94 6.49 -15.27
C VAL A 338 -30.57 7.37 -16.34
N ASN A 339 -31.24 6.77 -17.32
CA ASN A 339 -31.88 7.48 -18.44
C ASN A 339 -30.95 8.43 -19.22
N GLY A 340 -29.68 8.04 -19.41
CA GLY A 340 -28.68 8.85 -20.12
C GLY A 340 -27.97 9.91 -19.29
N GLU A 341 -28.31 10.05 -18.00
CA GLU A 341 -27.70 11.03 -17.09
C GLU A 341 -26.96 10.33 -15.94
N MET A 342 -25.78 10.84 -15.60
CA MET A 342 -25.02 10.35 -14.44
C MET A 342 -25.65 10.86 -13.14
N GLN A 343 -26.11 9.93 -12.30
CA GLN A 343 -26.70 10.22 -11.00
C GLN A 343 -25.82 9.71 -9.86
N PRO A 344 -25.68 10.45 -8.75
CA PRO A 344 -24.92 9.99 -7.60
C PRO A 344 -25.57 8.78 -6.91
N THR A 345 -24.77 7.91 -6.29
CA THR A 345 -25.24 6.76 -5.52
C THR A 345 -24.67 6.77 -4.11
N ILE A 346 -25.47 6.33 -3.14
CA ILE A 346 -25.06 6.23 -1.74
C ILE A 346 -25.35 4.83 -1.18
N LYS A 347 -24.41 4.31 -0.38
CA LYS A 347 -24.60 3.09 0.40
C LYS A 347 -24.78 3.43 1.85
N ILE A 348 -25.99 3.25 2.38
CA ILE A 348 -26.31 3.40 3.80
C ILE A 348 -25.86 2.14 4.56
N SER A 349 -25.44 2.32 5.80
CA SER A 349 -24.92 1.26 6.66
C SER A 349 -25.35 1.51 8.10
N ALA A 350 -25.57 0.45 8.89
CA ALA A 350 -25.84 0.57 10.33
C ALA A 350 -24.69 1.23 11.11
N ASN A 351 -23.47 1.20 10.57
CA ASN A 351 -22.32 1.95 11.09
C ASN A 351 -22.23 3.27 10.30
N PRO A 352 -22.45 4.44 10.93
CA PRO A 352 -22.43 5.74 10.24
C PRO A 352 -21.11 6.02 9.50
N GLU A 353 -19.98 5.63 10.08
CA GLU A 353 -18.64 5.73 9.45
C GLU A 353 -18.53 4.94 8.13
N LYS A 354 -19.43 3.98 7.88
CA LYS A 354 -19.44 3.16 6.67
C LYS A 354 -20.26 3.76 5.52
N VAL A 355 -20.97 4.87 5.76
CA VAL A 355 -21.75 5.56 4.73
C VAL A 355 -20.83 6.24 3.71
N THR A 356 -20.97 5.86 2.45
CA THR A 356 -20.12 6.39 1.36
C THR A 356 -20.44 7.85 1.06
N THR A 357 -19.44 8.59 0.56
CA THR A 357 -19.67 9.94 0.03
C THR A 357 -20.01 9.82 -1.46
N PRO A 358 -21.22 10.24 -1.89
CA PRO A 358 -21.71 10.06 -3.26
C PRO A 358 -21.01 10.97 -4.27
N GLY A 359 -21.24 10.74 -5.56
CA GLY A 359 -20.77 11.57 -6.67
C GLY A 359 -19.32 11.31 -7.08
N LYS A 360 -18.99 11.71 -8.32
CA LYS A 360 -17.61 11.62 -8.86
C LYS A 360 -16.75 12.70 -8.23
N LYS A 361 -15.71 12.33 -7.47
CA LYS A 361 -14.94 13.30 -6.67
C LYS A 361 -13.49 13.45 -7.15
N ASP A 362 -12.98 14.67 -7.05
CA ASP A 362 -11.56 15.01 -7.14
C ASP A 362 -11.02 15.24 -5.71
N VAL A 363 -9.72 15.01 -5.53
CA VAL A 363 -9.01 15.29 -4.27
C VAL A 363 -7.91 16.29 -4.53
N TYR A 364 -7.93 17.40 -3.79
CA TYR A 364 -6.91 18.44 -3.86
C TYR A 364 -6.13 18.53 -2.55
N ARG A 365 -4.81 18.34 -2.62
CA ARG A 365 -3.93 18.64 -1.49
C ARG A 365 -3.73 20.14 -1.38
N ILE A 366 -4.25 20.74 -0.32
CA ILE A 366 -4.13 22.18 -0.05
C ILE A 366 -2.79 22.44 0.64
N ILE A 367 -1.99 23.29 0.00
CA ILE A 367 -0.63 23.61 0.42
C ILE A 367 -0.58 25.08 0.79
N HIS A 368 -0.12 25.37 2.01
CA HIS A 368 0.04 26.72 2.49
C HIS A 368 1.08 27.46 1.63
N LYS A 369 0.67 28.52 0.91
CA LYS A 369 1.50 29.22 -0.10
C LYS A 369 2.86 29.71 0.40
N LYS A 370 2.92 30.31 1.59
CA LYS A 370 4.18 30.80 2.20
C LYS A 370 5.04 29.69 2.81
N LYS A 371 4.43 28.83 3.64
CA LYS A 371 5.14 27.78 4.39
C LYS A 371 5.51 26.57 3.52
N LYS A 372 4.86 26.42 2.35
CA LYS A 372 5.00 25.27 1.43
C LYS A 372 4.78 23.93 2.15
N LYS A 373 3.77 23.90 3.02
CA LYS A 373 3.37 22.71 3.78
C LYS A 373 1.92 22.35 3.52
N ALA A 374 1.63 21.07 3.39
CA ALA A 374 0.28 20.54 3.30
C ALA A 374 -0.50 20.85 4.59
N ILE A 375 -1.76 21.27 4.45
CA ILE A 375 -2.62 21.66 5.59
C ILE A 375 -3.96 20.91 5.64
N ALA A 376 -4.41 20.37 4.51
CA ALA A 376 -5.61 19.54 4.40
C ALA A 376 -5.66 18.94 3.00
N ASP A 377 -6.27 17.76 2.87
CA ASP A 377 -6.76 17.27 1.60
C ASP A 377 -8.25 17.61 1.50
N TYR A 378 -8.65 18.15 0.34
CA TYR A 378 -9.97 18.72 0.10
C TYR A 378 -10.66 17.93 -1.01
N ILE A 379 -11.71 17.21 -0.64
CA ILE A 379 -12.49 16.36 -1.53
C ILE A 379 -13.69 17.14 -2.04
N CYS A 380 -13.80 17.35 -3.36
CA CYS A 380 -14.92 18.04 -3.98
C CYS A 380 -15.50 17.22 -5.13
N LEU A 381 -16.74 17.50 -5.53
CA LEU A 381 -17.31 16.95 -6.75
C LEU A 381 -16.50 17.47 -7.95
N SER A 382 -16.34 16.64 -8.97
CA SER A 382 -15.42 16.93 -10.09
C SER A 382 -15.85 18.14 -10.94
N GLU A 383 -17.15 18.45 -10.94
CA GLU A 383 -17.69 19.63 -11.59
C GLU A 383 -17.46 20.94 -10.81
N GLU A 384 -17.02 20.86 -9.55
CA GLU A 384 -16.65 22.05 -8.78
C GLU A 384 -15.37 22.68 -9.33
N ASP A 385 -15.33 24.01 -9.36
CA ASP A 385 -14.23 24.79 -9.93
C ASP A 385 -13.59 25.78 -8.94
N GLU A 386 -14.07 25.82 -7.69
CA GLU A 386 -13.60 26.74 -6.65
C GLU A 386 -12.08 26.62 -6.43
N VAL A 387 -11.59 25.38 -6.29
CA VAL A 387 -10.16 25.11 -6.11
C VAL A 387 -9.35 25.47 -7.36
N LYS A 388 -9.88 25.16 -8.56
CA LYS A 388 -9.26 25.46 -9.85
C LYS A 388 -9.10 26.98 -10.04
N ARG A 389 -10.10 27.75 -9.62
CA ARG A 389 -10.11 29.23 -9.64
C ARG A 389 -9.38 29.87 -8.45
N ARG A 390 -8.80 29.08 -7.52
CA ARG A 390 -8.14 29.57 -6.30
C ARG A 390 -9.06 30.44 -5.43
N ALA A 391 -10.35 30.12 -5.42
CA ALA A 391 -11.33 30.81 -4.60
C ALA A 391 -11.09 30.55 -3.10
N LYS A 392 -11.74 31.35 -2.24
CA LYS A 392 -11.78 31.08 -0.81
C LYS A 392 -12.56 29.79 -0.56
N ILE A 393 -11.94 28.82 0.11
CA ILE A 393 -12.57 27.54 0.44
C ILE A 393 -12.80 27.41 1.94
N LYS A 394 -13.86 26.69 2.31
CA LYS A 394 -14.18 26.33 3.70
C LYS A 394 -13.64 24.93 3.99
N LEU A 395 -12.74 24.84 4.95
CA LEU A 395 -12.23 23.59 5.51
C LEU A 395 -12.97 23.32 6.81
N PHE A 396 -13.59 22.16 6.95
CA PHE A 396 -14.35 21.77 8.14
C PHE A 396 -14.35 20.25 8.33
N ASP A 397 -14.37 19.83 9.59
CA ASP A 397 -14.54 18.43 9.94
C ASP A 397 -15.96 17.96 9.53
N PRO A 398 -16.09 16.93 8.67
CA PRO A 398 -17.39 16.47 8.19
C PRO A 398 -18.27 15.86 9.29
N ILE A 399 -17.69 15.45 10.42
CA ILE A 399 -18.36 14.93 11.63
C ILE A 399 -18.66 16.07 12.60
N HIS A 400 -17.75 17.05 12.71
CA HIS A 400 -17.89 18.22 13.59
C HIS A 400 -17.88 19.55 12.82
N PRO A 401 -18.92 19.89 12.03
CA PRO A 401 -18.87 21.02 11.11
C PRO A 401 -18.69 22.42 11.74
N TYR A 402 -18.87 22.52 13.06
CA TYR A 402 -18.59 23.75 13.82
C TYR A 402 -17.09 24.05 13.88
N LEU A 403 -16.22 23.02 13.83
CA LEU A 403 -14.78 23.15 13.68
C LEU A 403 -14.46 23.45 12.21
N HIS A 404 -14.33 24.73 11.88
CA HIS A 404 -14.05 25.16 10.52
C HIS A 404 -13.10 26.35 10.47
N LYS A 405 -12.45 26.49 9.33
CA LYS A 405 -11.66 27.66 8.95
C LYS A 405 -11.83 27.95 7.48
N TYR A 406 -11.67 29.20 7.10
CA TYR A 406 -11.55 29.56 5.69
C TYR A 406 -10.08 29.66 5.31
N VAL A 407 -9.76 29.15 4.14
CA VAL A 407 -8.41 29.26 3.57
C VAL A 407 -8.47 30.10 2.31
N GLU A 408 -7.63 31.12 2.30
CA GLU A 408 -7.37 32.01 1.16
C GLU A 408 -5.89 31.91 0.82
N SER A 409 -5.51 32.16 -0.44
CA SER A 409 -4.10 32.17 -0.87
C SER A 409 -3.33 30.88 -0.59
N TYR A 410 -3.70 29.80 -1.27
CA TYR A 410 -3.07 28.48 -1.18
C TYR A 410 -2.64 27.96 -2.56
N ASP A 411 -1.65 27.06 -2.55
CA ASP A 411 -1.36 26.18 -3.68
C ASP A 411 -2.18 24.90 -3.50
N ALA A 412 -2.47 24.19 -4.59
CA ALA A 412 -3.32 23.01 -4.57
C ALA A 412 -2.88 22.09 -5.69
N GLU A 413 -2.70 20.84 -5.32
CA GLU A 413 -2.28 19.75 -6.18
C GLU A 413 -3.45 18.79 -6.33
N LEU A 414 -3.89 18.55 -7.57
CA LEU A 414 -4.87 17.51 -7.86
C LEU A 414 -4.19 16.14 -7.69
N LEU A 415 -4.68 15.30 -6.79
CA LEU A 415 -4.02 14.03 -6.48
C LEU A 415 -4.33 12.93 -7.50
N LEU A 416 -5.59 12.87 -7.99
CA LEU A 416 -6.01 11.90 -8.98
C LEU A 416 -5.54 12.34 -10.39
N GLN A 417 -4.52 11.66 -10.90
CA GLN A 417 -3.94 11.92 -12.21
C GLN A 417 -4.49 10.93 -13.26
N PRO A 418 -4.64 11.35 -14.53
CA PRO A 418 -5.04 10.45 -15.62
C PRO A 418 -4.08 9.27 -15.79
N VAL A 419 -4.60 8.04 -15.76
CA VAL A 419 -3.86 6.80 -16.03
C VAL A 419 -4.29 6.15 -17.33
N TYR A 420 -5.60 5.87 -17.44
CA TYR A 420 -6.21 5.36 -18.67
C TYR A 420 -7.26 6.33 -19.18
N ARG A 421 -7.32 6.48 -20.50
CA ARG A 421 -8.38 7.16 -21.25
C ARG A 421 -8.77 6.30 -22.43
N ASP A 422 -10.06 6.01 -22.55
CA ASP A 422 -10.62 5.17 -23.61
C ASP A 422 -9.87 3.83 -23.76
N GLY A 423 -9.54 3.19 -22.64
CA GLY A 423 -8.77 1.92 -22.59
C GLY A 423 -7.28 2.05 -22.90
N LYS A 424 -6.76 3.25 -23.18
CA LYS A 424 -5.35 3.48 -23.51
C LYS A 424 -4.59 4.06 -22.32
N LEU A 425 -3.42 3.52 -22.05
CA LEU A 425 -2.49 4.06 -21.06
C LEU A 425 -2.00 5.44 -21.53
N VAL A 426 -2.32 6.48 -20.77
CA VAL A 426 -1.84 7.87 -20.98
C VAL A 426 -0.82 8.31 -19.93
N TYR A 427 -0.64 7.52 -18.87
CA TYR A 427 0.34 7.76 -17.83
C TYR A 427 1.70 7.17 -18.20
N GLU A 428 2.74 7.99 -18.08
CA GLU A 428 4.12 7.54 -18.21
C GLU A 428 4.55 6.84 -16.92
N ARG A 429 4.97 5.58 -17.02
CA ARG A 429 5.43 4.79 -15.87
C ARG A 429 6.80 5.32 -15.40
N PRO A 430 6.89 5.98 -14.22
CA PRO A 430 8.16 6.47 -13.73
C PRO A 430 9.05 5.29 -13.28
N PRO A 431 10.38 5.38 -13.44
CA PRO A 431 11.30 4.42 -12.85
C PRO A 431 11.17 4.37 -11.32
N LEU A 432 11.41 3.20 -10.71
CA LEU A 432 11.26 3.00 -9.26
C LEU A 432 12.06 4.02 -8.42
N GLU A 433 13.26 4.41 -8.88
CA GLU A 433 14.07 5.44 -8.22
C GLU A 433 13.43 6.83 -8.25
N GLU A 434 12.72 7.18 -9.32
CA GLU A 434 11.97 8.45 -9.38
C GLU A 434 10.81 8.43 -8.39
N ILE A 435 10.09 7.30 -8.28
CA ILE A 435 9.02 7.11 -7.29
C ILE A 435 9.56 7.24 -5.87
N ARG A 436 10.69 6.60 -5.58
CA ARG A 436 11.38 6.69 -4.28
C ARG A 436 11.78 8.13 -3.95
N ASN A 437 12.32 8.87 -4.92
CA ASN A 437 12.73 10.26 -4.70
C ASN A 437 11.51 11.18 -4.53
N TYR A 438 10.46 10.97 -5.31
CA TYR A 438 9.18 11.66 -5.14
C TYR A 438 8.59 11.42 -3.74
N HIS A 439 8.64 10.19 -3.22
CA HIS A 439 8.21 9.88 -1.85
C HIS A 439 9.00 10.66 -0.79
N LYS A 440 10.33 10.79 -0.95
CA LYS A 440 11.16 11.61 -0.05
C LYS A 440 10.75 13.09 -0.09
N GLU A 441 10.42 13.63 -1.27
CA GLU A 441 9.91 15.01 -1.38
C GLU A 441 8.52 15.15 -0.76
N GLN A 442 7.66 14.15 -0.90
CA GLN A 442 6.34 14.12 -0.26
C GLN A 442 6.46 14.21 1.26
N LEU A 443 7.37 13.46 1.90
CA LEU A 443 7.61 13.59 3.35
C LEU A 443 7.98 15.03 3.77
N LYS A 444 8.74 15.77 2.95
CA LYS A 444 9.09 17.17 3.24
C LYS A 444 7.89 18.12 3.13
N LEU A 445 6.84 17.76 2.42
CA LEU A 445 5.63 18.58 2.29
C LEU A 445 4.82 18.65 3.60
N PHE A 446 5.01 17.70 4.51
CA PHE A 446 4.24 17.62 5.74
C PHE A 446 4.99 18.20 6.93
N TRP A 447 4.23 18.56 7.95
CA TRP A 447 4.77 18.95 9.24
C TRP A 447 5.18 17.72 10.06
N PRO A 448 6.22 17.81 10.90
CA PRO A 448 6.68 16.67 11.71
C PRO A 448 5.58 16.04 12.58
N GLU A 449 4.61 16.83 13.04
CA GLU A 449 3.49 16.36 13.85
C GLU A 449 2.60 15.32 13.15
N TYR A 450 2.46 15.36 11.82
CA TYR A 450 1.73 14.36 11.05
C TYR A 450 2.57 13.10 10.77
N LEU A 451 3.90 13.23 10.83
CA LEU A 451 4.83 12.16 10.44
C LEU A 451 5.35 11.34 11.62
N ARG A 452 5.19 11.83 12.86
CA ARG A 452 5.69 11.16 14.06
C ARG A 452 5.01 9.81 14.28
N LYS A 453 5.79 8.84 14.72
CA LYS A 453 5.35 7.44 14.96
C LYS A 453 4.26 7.34 16.03
N THR A 454 4.45 8.04 17.13
CA THR A 454 3.64 7.92 18.35
C THR A 454 2.70 9.10 18.45
N ASN A 455 1.41 8.82 18.56
CA ASN A 455 0.33 9.82 18.67
C ASN A 455 0.45 10.94 17.61
N PRO A 456 0.52 10.61 16.30
CA PRO A 456 0.56 11.62 15.25
C PRO A 456 -0.66 12.53 15.34
N GLU A 457 -0.47 13.80 14.98
CA GLU A 457 -1.58 14.73 14.82
C GLU A 457 -2.49 14.26 13.69
N GLN A 458 -3.79 14.51 13.81
CA GLN A 458 -4.71 14.16 12.74
C GLN A 458 -4.56 15.14 11.58
N TYR A 459 -4.23 14.61 10.40
CA TYR A 459 -4.28 15.39 9.17
C TYR A 459 -5.73 15.55 8.71
N HIS A 460 -6.08 16.76 8.25
CA HIS A 460 -7.43 17.10 7.84
C HIS A 460 -7.74 16.54 6.44
N VAL A 461 -8.81 15.74 6.35
CA VAL A 461 -9.40 15.27 5.09
C VAL A 461 -10.83 15.78 5.07
N ASP A 462 -11.01 16.91 4.39
CA ASP A 462 -12.25 17.68 4.45
C ASP A 462 -13.02 17.52 3.13
N VAL A 463 -14.35 17.62 3.22
CA VAL A 463 -15.24 17.50 2.07
C VAL A 463 -15.81 18.88 1.74
N SER A 464 -15.97 19.19 0.44
CA SER A 464 -16.59 20.45 0.01
C SER A 464 -18.00 20.59 0.58
N THR A 465 -18.45 21.84 0.73
CA THR A 465 -19.82 22.10 1.22
C THR A 465 -20.85 21.44 0.31
N LYS A 466 -20.68 21.52 -1.02
CA LYS A 466 -21.57 20.89 -1.99
C LYS A 466 -21.59 19.37 -1.89
N ALA A 467 -20.43 18.72 -1.77
CA ALA A 467 -20.36 17.26 -1.62
C ALA A 467 -20.93 16.78 -0.27
N TRP A 468 -20.73 17.56 0.81
CA TRP A 468 -21.29 17.28 2.13
C TRP A 468 -22.82 17.43 2.15
N GLU A 469 -23.35 18.50 1.55
CA GLU A 469 -24.80 18.71 1.40
C GLU A 469 -25.43 17.61 0.55
N LEU A 470 -24.82 17.24 -0.59
CA LEU A 470 -25.29 16.11 -1.40
C LEU A 470 -25.38 14.82 -0.58
N LYS A 471 -24.35 14.52 0.22
CA LYS A 471 -24.34 13.35 1.09
C LYS A 471 -25.48 13.40 2.10
N ARG A 472 -25.67 14.54 2.77
CA ARG A 472 -26.73 14.74 3.77
C ARG A 472 -28.11 14.56 3.14
N ASP A 473 -28.37 15.22 2.02
CA ASP A 473 -29.67 15.22 1.36
C ASP A 473 -30.05 13.81 0.87
N MET A 474 -29.07 13.05 0.35
CA MET A 474 -29.29 11.64 -0.03
C MET A 474 -29.54 10.72 1.17
N ILE A 475 -28.91 10.97 2.33
CA ILE A 475 -29.20 10.23 3.56
C ILE A 475 -30.62 10.52 4.03
N GLU A 476 -31.01 11.79 4.05
CA GLU A 476 -32.35 12.22 4.48
C GLU A 476 -33.44 11.62 3.59
N ALA A 477 -33.27 11.68 2.26
CA ALA A 477 -34.20 11.06 1.30
C ALA A 477 -34.40 9.56 1.57
N HIS A 478 -33.32 8.83 1.88
CA HIS A 478 -33.40 7.40 2.18
C HIS A 478 -34.07 7.10 3.54
N VAL A 479 -33.87 7.96 4.54
CA VAL A 479 -34.57 7.85 5.84
C VAL A 479 -36.06 8.07 5.66
N GLN A 480 -36.46 9.11 4.92
CA GLN A 480 -37.86 9.40 4.63
C GLN A 480 -38.54 8.25 3.85
N GLU A 481 -37.86 7.65 2.88
CA GLU A 481 -38.36 6.48 2.15
C GLU A 481 -38.58 5.27 3.08
N LYS A 482 -37.65 5.03 4.00
CA LYS A 482 -37.80 3.97 5.02
C LYS A 482 -38.95 4.22 5.99
N GLU A 483 -39.16 5.47 6.39
CA GLU A 483 -40.29 5.84 7.24
C GLU A 483 -41.62 5.62 6.52
N LYS A 484 -41.73 6.00 5.24
CA LYS A 484 -42.90 5.71 4.41
C LYS A 484 -43.19 4.21 4.27
N LEU A 485 -42.15 3.39 4.08
CA LEU A 485 -42.30 1.93 4.01
C LEU A 485 -42.75 1.35 5.36
N ARG A 486 -42.26 1.88 6.47
CA ARG A 486 -42.68 1.47 7.83
C ARG A 486 -44.12 1.89 8.14
N SER A 487 -44.53 3.10 7.77
CA SER A 487 -45.92 3.55 7.96
C SER A 487 -46.88 2.71 7.12
N PHE A 488 -46.52 2.37 5.87
CA PHE A 488 -47.33 1.50 5.01
C PHE A 488 -47.47 0.07 5.56
N GLN A 489 -46.43 -0.46 6.23
CA GLN A 489 -46.49 -1.77 6.89
C GLN A 489 -47.33 -1.76 8.18
N MET A 490 -47.38 -0.63 8.91
CA MET A 490 -48.27 -0.47 10.07
C MET A 490 -49.73 -0.35 9.62
N ASP A 491 -50.01 0.43 8.57
CA ASP A 491 -51.37 0.60 8.04
C ASP A 491 -51.93 -0.68 7.38
N ALA A 492 -51.06 -1.56 6.86
CA ALA A 492 -51.45 -2.86 6.30
C ALA A 492 -51.58 -3.98 7.36
N GLY A 493 -51.21 -3.72 8.62
CA GLY A 493 -51.26 -4.67 9.73
C GLY A 493 -52.53 -4.61 10.57
N ASP A 494 -53.39 -3.60 10.37
CA ASP A 494 -54.59 -3.34 11.18
C ASP A 494 -55.91 -3.80 10.52
N SER A 495 -55.87 -4.68 9.51
CA SER A 495 -57.08 -5.12 8.79
C SER A 495 -57.56 -6.56 9.03
N ASP A 496 -57.07 -7.29 10.05
CA ASP A 496 -57.48 -8.70 10.29
C ASP A 496 -57.73 -9.07 11.77
N GLU A 497 -58.21 -8.15 12.61
CA GLU A 497 -58.82 -8.50 13.90
C GLU A 497 -60.06 -7.63 14.18
N ASP A 498 -61.20 -7.98 13.59
CA ASP A 498 -62.54 -7.79 14.22
C ASP A 498 -63.67 -8.26 13.29
N GLN A 499 -63.76 -9.56 13.00
CA GLN A 499 -65.02 -10.23 12.67
C GLN A 499 -65.01 -11.66 13.20
N ASP A 500 -65.47 -11.85 14.44
CA ASP A 500 -66.44 -12.90 14.75
C ASP A 500 -67.12 -12.63 16.11
N LYS A 501 -68.43 -12.35 16.02
CA LYS A 501 -69.42 -12.34 17.09
C LYS A 501 -70.47 -13.39 16.77
#